data_AF-A0A8B6LVZ7-F1
#
_entry.id   AF-A0A8B6LVZ7-F1
#
_cell.length_a   1.000
_cell.length_b   1.000
_cell.length_c   1.000
_cell.angle_alpha   90.00
_cell.angle_beta   90.00
_cell.angle_gamma   90.00
#
_symmetry.space_group_name_H-M   'P 1'
#
loop_
_entity.id
_entity.type
_entity.pdbx_description
1 polymer ?
#
loop_
_entity_poly.entity_id
_entity_poly.type
_entity_poly.pdbx_seq_one_letter_code
_entity_poly.pdbx_strand_id
1 'polypeptide(L)'
;MQPQQLDIFDHSRDTVLGNDVAAALERRDPSGARSAWGTFAEEFPKHESLAPLSVLVDALEQRVAVPLQDHESLHDARRALSEVIEPAALRIFGKCAAATWLIPLWREMAQRAAHLVFRPERHDDHAAALWLRAGDWSAANDAVARIASWRRIPAPLAWMAEARYRAHDLDGAWGLLAELAWLSPDRFDQLTKRLADPLLERLRKAFDASFDGHGDVRDLAWFPAWVLTEKPSLSALLGQAQRSLHTEAEQAMRLLLELLGLERQGRHYEVVAQRKALRDAHPSLYAAYMRTR
;
A
#
# COMPACT_ATOMS: atom_id res chain seq x y z
N MET A 1 7.45 -57.19 -18.07
CA MET A 1 7.38 -55.72 -18.09
C MET A 1 5.98 -55.34 -18.53
N GLN A 2 5.09 -55.08 -17.57
CA GLN A 2 3.75 -54.57 -17.87
C GLN A 2 3.86 -53.11 -18.32
N PRO A 3 3.11 -52.68 -19.34
CA PRO A 3 3.14 -51.31 -19.80
C PRO A 3 2.50 -50.42 -18.73
N GLN A 4 3.23 -49.38 -18.34
CA GLN A 4 2.80 -48.31 -17.45
C GLN A 4 1.76 -47.48 -18.21
N GLN A 5 0.52 -47.97 -18.25
CA GLN A 5 -0.61 -47.22 -18.77
C GLN A 5 -0.86 -46.09 -17.78
N LEU A 6 -0.32 -44.91 -18.09
CA LEU A 6 -0.48 -43.68 -17.32
C LEU A 6 -1.97 -43.46 -17.04
N ASP A 7 -2.27 -43.30 -15.75
CA ASP A 7 -3.60 -43.18 -15.16
C ASP A 7 -4.24 -41.83 -15.46
N ILE A 8 -4.48 -41.58 -16.75
CA ILE A 8 -5.06 -40.33 -17.27
C ILE A 8 -6.47 -40.08 -16.72
N PHE A 9 -7.19 -41.14 -16.35
CA PHE A 9 -8.57 -41.05 -15.87
C PHE A 9 -8.65 -40.73 -14.37
N ASP A 10 -7.79 -41.32 -13.53
CA ASP A 10 -7.74 -40.94 -12.11
C ASP A 10 -7.24 -39.51 -11.93
N HIS A 11 -6.25 -39.09 -12.73
CA HIS A 11 -5.81 -37.69 -12.82
C HIS A 11 -6.85 -36.73 -13.42
N SER A 12 -7.88 -37.26 -14.09
CA SER A 12 -9.00 -36.44 -14.56
C SER A 12 -10.04 -36.26 -13.45
N ARG A 13 -10.23 -37.29 -12.61
CA ARG A 13 -11.30 -37.32 -11.61
C ARG A 13 -10.95 -36.52 -10.37
N ASP A 14 -9.72 -36.65 -9.87
CA ASP A 14 -9.21 -35.80 -8.78
C ASP A 14 -9.23 -34.30 -9.19
N THR A 15 -8.87 -34.00 -10.43
CA THR A 15 -8.89 -32.65 -11.01
C THR A 15 -10.31 -32.12 -11.13
N VAL A 16 -11.27 -32.93 -11.61
CA VAL A 16 -12.69 -32.54 -11.68
C VAL A 16 -13.25 -32.23 -10.30
N LEU A 17 -13.06 -33.14 -9.33
CA LEU A 17 -13.57 -32.92 -7.97
C LEU A 17 -12.89 -31.73 -7.29
N GLY A 18 -11.58 -31.56 -7.45
CA GLY A 18 -10.86 -30.39 -6.96
C GLY A 18 -11.39 -29.08 -7.57
N ASN A 19 -11.67 -29.08 -8.88
CA ASN A 19 -12.26 -27.94 -9.57
C ASN A 19 -13.70 -27.68 -9.13
N ASP A 20 -14.49 -28.69 -8.79
CA ASP A 20 -15.84 -28.51 -8.26
C ASP A 20 -15.83 -27.77 -6.90
N VAL A 21 -14.88 -28.12 -6.02
CA VAL A 21 -14.66 -27.37 -4.77
C VAL A 21 -14.25 -25.93 -5.08
N ALA A 22 -13.28 -25.73 -5.97
CA ALA A 22 -12.81 -24.39 -6.35
C ALA A 22 -13.96 -23.54 -6.94
N ALA A 23 -14.79 -24.11 -7.81
CA ALA A 23 -15.93 -23.43 -8.41
C ALA A 23 -17.02 -23.08 -7.38
N ALA A 24 -17.24 -23.92 -6.36
CA ALA A 24 -18.13 -23.58 -5.25
C ALA A 24 -17.56 -22.45 -4.37
N LEU A 25 -16.25 -22.47 -4.10
CA LEU A 25 -15.56 -21.40 -3.37
C LEU A 25 -15.59 -20.06 -4.13
N GLU A 26 -15.42 -20.08 -5.45
CA GLU A 26 -15.53 -18.89 -6.32
C GLU A 26 -16.94 -18.29 -6.29
N ARG A 27 -17.97 -19.16 -6.32
CA ARG A 27 -19.38 -18.77 -6.16
C ARG A 27 -19.73 -18.35 -4.74
N ARG A 28 -18.82 -18.54 -3.78
CA ARG A 28 -19.01 -18.27 -2.34
C ARG A 28 -20.20 -19.04 -1.75
N ASP A 29 -20.38 -20.28 -2.20
CA ASP A 29 -21.41 -21.19 -1.67
C ASP A 29 -20.78 -22.08 -0.60
N PRO A 30 -20.88 -21.74 0.71
CA PRO A 30 -20.24 -22.52 1.76
C PRO A 30 -20.76 -23.96 1.83
N SER A 31 -22.08 -24.14 1.72
CA SER A 31 -22.72 -25.46 1.76
C SER A 31 -22.30 -26.32 0.57
N GLY A 32 -22.31 -25.74 -0.64
CA GLY A 32 -21.84 -26.42 -1.83
C GLY A 32 -20.36 -26.77 -1.78
N ALA A 33 -19.53 -25.85 -1.27
CA ALA A 33 -18.09 -26.07 -1.16
C ALA A 33 -17.75 -27.16 -0.12
N ARG A 34 -18.45 -27.19 1.02
CA ARG A 34 -18.29 -28.25 2.03
C ARG A 34 -18.72 -29.62 1.49
N SER A 35 -19.85 -29.68 0.79
CA SER A 35 -20.33 -30.92 0.18
C SER A 35 -19.35 -31.44 -0.86
N ALA A 36 -18.89 -30.59 -1.79
CA ALA A 36 -17.92 -30.96 -2.82
C ALA A 36 -16.58 -31.38 -2.19
N TRP A 37 -16.13 -30.68 -1.15
CA TRP A 37 -14.91 -31.04 -0.43
C TRP A 37 -15.03 -32.40 0.25
N GLY A 38 -16.19 -32.72 0.85
CA GLY A 38 -16.45 -34.02 1.46
C GLY A 38 -16.32 -35.16 0.44
N THR A 39 -16.97 -35.02 -0.72
CA THR A 39 -16.84 -35.99 -1.82
C THR A 39 -15.39 -36.13 -2.29
N PHE A 40 -14.67 -35.03 -2.43
CA PHE A 40 -13.26 -35.07 -2.83
C PHE A 40 -12.37 -35.74 -1.77
N ALA A 41 -12.61 -35.48 -0.49
CA ALA A 41 -11.86 -36.06 0.62
C ALA A 41 -12.12 -37.56 0.81
N GLU A 42 -13.35 -38.01 0.55
CA GLU A 42 -13.72 -39.43 0.59
C GLU A 42 -13.01 -40.22 -0.52
N GLU A 43 -12.99 -39.69 -1.74
CA GLU A 43 -12.39 -40.38 -2.89
C GLU A 43 -10.85 -40.26 -2.92
N PHE A 44 -10.28 -39.11 -2.51
CA PHE A 44 -8.85 -38.84 -2.58
C PHE A 44 -8.26 -38.33 -1.26
N PRO A 45 -8.33 -39.10 -0.15
CA PRO A 45 -8.02 -38.63 1.21
C PRO A 45 -6.57 -38.17 1.44
N LYS A 46 -5.64 -38.49 0.53
CA LYS A 46 -4.22 -38.11 0.61
C LYS A 46 -3.84 -36.98 -0.34
N HIS A 47 -4.81 -36.41 -1.05
CA HIS A 47 -4.54 -35.37 -2.05
C HIS A 47 -4.07 -34.08 -1.37
N GLU A 48 -3.00 -33.49 -1.89
CA GLU A 48 -2.33 -32.34 -1.27
C GLU A 48 -3.18 -31.07 -1.18
N SER A 49 -4.16 -30.91 -2.09
CA SER A 49 -5.09 -29.77 -2.10
C SER A 49 -6.19 -29.85 -1.04
N LEU A 50 -6.37 -30.99 -0.33
CA LEU A 50 -7.46 -31.12 0.64
C LEU A 50 -7.34 -30.13 1.80
N ALA A 51 -6.14 -29.99 2.36
CA ALA A 51 -5.88 -29.08 3.48
C ALA A 51 -6.14 -27.60 3.11
N PRO A 52 -5.54 -27.04 2.02
CA PRO A 52 -5.84 -25.67 1.64
C PRO A 52 -7.31 -25.46 1.22
N LEU A 53 -7.95 -26.43 0.56
CA LEU A 53 -9.39 -26.33 0.25
C LEU A 53 -10.23 -26.28 1.53
N SER A 54 -9.95 -27.13 2.52
CA SER A 54 -10.64 -27.13 3.82
C SER A 54 -10.57 -25.77 4.50
N VAL A 55 -9.38 -25.16 4.54
CA VAL A 55 -9.17 -23.81 5.10
C VAL A 55 -10.08 -22.77 4.44
N LEU A 56 -10.23 -22.83 3.11
CA LEU A 56 -11.06 -21.87 2.37
C LEU A 56 -12.56 -22.11 2.59
N VAL A 57 -12.99 -23.37 2.72
CA VAL A 57 -14.37 -23.70 3.08
C VAL A 57 -14.68 -23.21 4.50
N ASP A 58 -13.82 -23.52 5.46
CA ASP A 58 -13.94 -23.06 6.85
C ASP A 58 -14.03 -21.52 6.92
N ALA A 59 -13.20 -20.81 6.14
CA ALA A 59 -13.22 -19.36 6.07
C ALA A 59 -14.54 -18.78 5.54
N LEU A 60 -15.23 -19.47 4.62
CA LEU A 60 -16.55 -19.03 4.15
C LEU A 60 -17.65 -19.32 5.17
N GLU A 61 -17.60 -20.47 5.84
CA GLU A 61 -18.59 -20.84 6.85
C GLU A 61 -18.51 -20.00 8.12
N GLN A 62 -17.30 -19.60 8.53
CA GLN A 62 -17.06 -18.81 9.73
C GLN A 62 -17.29 -17.30 9.52
N ARG A 63 -17.90 -16.89 8.41
CA ARG A 63 -18.21 -15.47 8.17
C ARG A 63 -19.27 -15.00 9.15
N VAL A 64 -18.86 -14.06 10.00
CA VAL A 64 -19.68 -13.48 11.05
C VAL A 64 -19.73 -11.97 10.86
N ALA A 65 -20.94 -11.41 10.83
CA ALA A 65 -21.17 -9.97 10.67
C ALA A 65 -21.01 -9.16 11.98
N VAL A 66 -20.76 -9.84 13.11
CA VAL A 66 -20.66 -9.21 14.43
C VAL A 66 -19.39 -8.36 14.53
N PRO A 67 -19.47 -7.10 15.00
CA PRO A 67 -18.31 -6.26 15.26
C PRO A 67 -17.26 -6.95 16.14
N LEU A 68 -15.98 -6.69 15.88
CA LEU A 68 -14.88 -7.22 16.69
C LEU A 68 -14.83 -6.46 18.02
N GLN A 69 -14.74 -7.17 19.14
CA GLN A 69 -14.87 -6.54 20.46
C GLN A 69 -13.68 -5.64 20.82
N ASP A 70 -12.48 -6.04 20.42
CA ASP A 70 -11.24 -5.37 20.78
C ASP A 70 -10.13 -5.57 19.74
N HIS A 71 -8.99 -4.92 20.00
CA HIS A 71 -7.80 -5.01 19.16
C HIS A 71 -7.13 -6.38 19.16
N GLU A 72 -7.34 -7.21 20.17
CA GLU A 72 -6.77 -8.57 20.22
C GLU A 72 -7.55 -9.49 19.26
N SER A 73 -8.87 -9.44 19.34
CA SER A 73 -9.77 -10.11 18.39
C SER A 73 -9.48 -9.70 16.95
N LEU A 74 -9.23 -8.41 16.71
CA LEU A 74 -8.84 -7.93 15.38
C LEU A 74 -7.46 -8.47 14.96
N HIS A 75 -6.48 -8.43 15.86
CA HIS A 75 -5.14 -8.91 15.58
C HIS A 75 -5.17 -10.39 15.17
N ASP A 76 -5.88 -11.23 15.93
CA ASP A 76 -6.00 -12.66 15.67
C ASP A 76 -6.73 -12.94 14.37
N ALA A 77 -7.84 -12.23 14.11
CA ALA A 77 -8.58 -12.36 12.87
C ALA A 77 -7.73 -11.95 11.66
N ARG A 78 -6.96 -10.86 11.76
CA ARG A 78 -6.05 -10.40 10.71
C ARG A 78 -4.93 -11.40 10.47
N ARG A 79 -4.33 -11.94 11.53
CA ARG A 79 -3.29 -12.98 11.42
C ARG A 79 -3.82 -14.25 10.77
N ALA A 80 -5.00 -14.73 11.19
CA ALA A 80 -5.62 -15.88 10.54
C ALA A 80 -5.85 -15.65 9.04
N LEU A 81 -6.34 -14.46 8.65
CA LEU A 81 -6.55 -14.12 7.25
C LEU A 81 -5.23 -14.04 6.46
N SER A 82 -4.18 -13.42 7.00
CA SER A 82 -2.91 -13.25 6.29
C SER A 82 -1.97 -14.46 6.33
N GLU A 83 -1.96 -15.24 7.41
CA GLU A 83 -0.99 -16.32 7.61
C GLU A 83 -1.55 -17.70 7.26
N VAL A 84 -2.88 -17.85 7.22
CA VAL A 84 -3.53 -19.15 6.96
C VAL A 84 -4.38 -19.10 5.69
N ILE A 85 -5.33 -18.17 5.61
CA ILE A 85 -6.32 -18.13 4.52
C ILE A 85 -5.69 -17.60 3.22
N GLU A 86 -4.92 -16.52 3.27
CA GLU A 86 -4.28 -15.92 2.10
C GLU A 86 -3.30 -16.90 1.39
N PRO A 87 -2.40 -17.61 2.09
CA PRO A 87 -1.57 -18.65 1.47
C PRO A 87 -2.37 -19.80 0.86
N ALA A 88 -3.46 -20.24 1.52
CA ALA A 88 -4.34 -21.27 0.97
C ALA A 88 -5.03 -20.79 -0.32
N ALA A 89 -5.53 -19.55 -0.35
CA ALA A 89 -6.15 -18.97 -1.52
C ALA A 89 -5.15 -18.83 -2.68
N LEU A 90 -3.91 -18.40 -2.38
CA LEU A 90 -2.83 -18.32 -3.37
C LEU A 90 -2.49 -19.69 -3.97
N ARG A 91 -2.50 -20.75 -3.15
CA ARG A 91 -2.21 -22.11 -3.61
C ARG A 91 -3.32 -22.67 -4.52
N ILE A 92 -4.59 -22.39 -4.22
CA ILE A 92 -5.73 -22.93 -4.98
C ILE A 92 -6.05 -22.11 -6.23
N PHE A 93 -6.11 -20.79 -6.11
CA PHE A 93 -6.57 -19.91 -7.20
C PHE A 93 -5.42 -19.25 -7.97
N GLY A 94 -4.20 -19.29 -7.44
CA GLY A 94 -3.09 -18.48 -7.95
C GLY A 94 -3.24 -16.99 -7.60
N LYS A 95 -2.21 -16.20 -7.91
CA LYS A 95 -2.06 -14.83 -7.39
C LYS A 95 -3.24 -13.89 -7.67
N CYS A 96 -3.72 -13.83 -8.92
CA CYS A 96 -4.74 -12.85 -9.32
C CYS A 96 -6.14 -13.21 -8.82
N ALA A 97 -6.54 -14.47 -8.95
CA ALA A 97 -7.85 -14.93 -8.51
C ALA A 97 -7.93 -15.01 -6.97
N ALA A 98 -6.84 -15.37 -6.28
CA ALA A 98 -6.77 -15.30 -4.82
C ALA A 98 -6.97 -13.87 -4.31
N ALA A 99 -6.30 -12.88 -4.91
CA ALA A 99 -6.47 -11.48 -4.54
C ALA A 99 -7.94 -11.04 -4.67
N THR A 100 -8.59 -11.42 -5.77
CA THR A 100 -10.01 -11.13 -6.01
C THR A 100 -10.91 -11.83 -4.99
N TRP A 101 -10.62 -13.08 -4.66
CA TRP A 101 -11.38 -13.87 -3.70
C TRP A 101 -11.22 -13.36 -2.26
N LEU A 102 -10.07 -12.80 -1.89
CA LEU A 102 -9.82 -12.28 -0.55
C LEU A 102 -10.48 -10.91 -0.28
N ILE A 103 -10.80 -10.12 -1.32
CA ILE A 103 -11.35 -8.75 -1.18
C ILE A 103 -12.53 -8.67 -0.20
N PRO A 104 -13.58 -9.51 -0.32
CA PRO A 104 -14.73 -9.43 0.58
C PRO A 104 -14.39 -9.80 2.03
N LEU A 105 -13.43 -10.70 2.26
CA LEU A 105 -13.00 -11.04 3.62
C LEU A 105 -12.27 -9.85 4.28
N TRP A 106 -11.40 -9.17 3.53
CA TRP A 106 -10.76 -7.94 4.00
C TRP A 106 -11.78 -6.83 4.29
N ARG A 107 -12.77 -6.66 3.39
CA ARG A 107 -13.85 -5.67 3.53
C ARG A 107 -14.68 -5.92 4.80
N GLU A 108 -15.11 -7.16 5.03
CA GLU A 108 -15.88 -7.51 6.22
C GLU A 108 -15.09 -7.28 7.50
N MET A 109 -13.82 -7.66 7.53
CA MET A 109 -12.96 -7.41 8.68
C MET A 109 -12.82 -5.91 8.95
N ALA A 110 -12.64 -5.10 7.90
CA ALA A 110 -12.56 -3.65 8.00
C ALA A 110 -13.85 -3.03 8.56
N GLN A 111 -15.02 -3.53 8.14
CA GLN A 111 -16.32 -3.11 8.68
C GLN A 111 -16.47 -3.46 10.16
N ARG A 112 -16.13 -4.70 10.53
CA ARG A 112 -16.22 -5.17 11.92
C ARG A 112 -15.28 -4.42 12.86
N ALA A 113 -14.15 -3.94 12.34
CA ALA A 113 -13.15 -3.15 13.06
C ALA A 113 -13.40 -1.63 13.04
N ALA A 114 -14.42 -1.13 12.33
CA ALA A 114 -14.58 0.29 12.03
C ALA A 114 -14.76 1.21 13.25
N HIS A 115 -15.13 0.66 14.40
CA HIS A 115 -15.34 1.39 15.66
C HIS A 115 -14.09 1.36 16.58
N LEU A 116 -13.09 0.54 16.26
CA LEU A 116 -11.87 0.43 17.06
C LEU A 116 -10.97 1.65 16.82
N VAL A 117 -10.48 2.24 17.91
CA VAL A 117 -9.60 3.41 17.86
C VAL A 117 -8.21 3.02 17.34
N PHE A 118 -7.55 3.91 16.61
CA PHE A 118 -6.17 3.71 16.17
C PHE A 118 -5.19 3.54 17.34
N ARG A 119 -4.29 2.54 17.25
CA ARG A 119 -3.17 2.32 18.19
C ARG A 119 -1.83 2.36 17.44
N PRO A 120 -0.90 3.29 17.76
CA PRO A 120 0.38 3.42 17.06
C PRO A 120 1.23 2.13 17.06
N GLU A 121 1.21 1.38 18.16
CA GLU A 121 2.02 0.18 18.38
C GLU A 121 1.57 -0.99 17.49
N ARG A 122 0.30 -0.96 17.07
CA ARG A 122 -0.33 -1.98 16.23
C ARG A 122 -1.05 -1.33 15.05
N HIS A 123 -0.31 -0.54 14.30
CA HIS A 123 -0.85 0.22 13.19
C HIS A 123 -1.57 -0.67 12.16
N ASP A 124 -1.09 -1.88 11.87
CA ASP A 124 -1.75 -2.78 10.92
C ASP A 124 -3.12 -3.31 11.41
N ASP A 125 -3.41 -3.19 12.71
CA ASP A 125 -4.68 -3.59 13.34
C ASP A 125 -5.65 -2.40 13.40
N HIS A 126 -5.86 -1.74 12.27
CA HIS A 126 -6.82 -0.65 12.13
C HIS A 126 -7.62 -0.76 10.83
N ALA A 127 -8.89 -0.36 10.86
CA ALA A 127 -9.82 -0.46 9.74
C ALA A 127 -9.26 0.15 8.43
N ALA A 128 -8.56 1.28 8.49
CA ALA A 128 -7.94 1.91 7.32
C ALA A 128 -6.95 0.98 6.59
N ALA A 129 -6.11 0.25 7.31
CA ALA A 129 -5.14 -0.67 6.71
C ALA A 129 -5.86 -1.84 6.02
N LEU A 130 -6.95 -2.32 6.62
CA LEU A 130 -7.78 -3.39 6.07
C LEU A 130 -8.55 -2.96 4.82
N TRP A 131 -9.07 -1.73 4.79
CA TRP A 131 -9.72 -1.15 3.62
C TRP A 131 -8.77 -1.03 2.43
N LEU A 132 -7.51 -0.67 2.67
CA LEU A 132 -6.47 -0.69 1.63
C LEU A 132 -6.25 -2.10 1.07
N ARG A 133 -6.21 -3.13 1.92
CA ARG A 133 -6.12 -4.54 1.47
C ARG A 133 -7.34 -4.97 0.67
N ALA A 134 -8.51 -4.46 1.01
CA ALA A 134 -9.77 -4.73 0.29
C ALA A 134 -9.90 -3.96 -1.04
N GLY A 135 -8.99 -3.04 -1.35
CA GLY A 135 -9.10 -2.20 -2.55
C GLY A 135 -10.14 -1.09 -2.46
N ASP A 136 -10.64 -0.78 -1.25
CA ASP A 136 -11.66 0.24 -1.04
C ASP A 136 -11.01 1.55 -0.58
N TRP A 137 -10.55 2.33 -1.57
CA TRP A 137 -9.76 3.53 -1.33
C TRP A 137 -10.57 4.65 -0.65
N SER A 138 -11.87 4.74 -0.95
CA SER A 138 -12.76 5.71 -0.33
C SER A 138 -12.96 5.38 1.15
N ALA A 139 -13.29 4.12 1.47
CA ALA A 139 -13.47 3.71 2.86
C ALA A 139 -12.16 3.83 3.67
N ALA A 140 -11.01 3.57 3.05
CA ALA A 140 -9.70 3.80 3.68
C ALA A 140 -9.49 5.28 4.01
N ASN A 141 -9.78 6.19 3.07
CA ASN A 141 -9.67 7.64 3.27
C ASN A 141 -10.56 8.11 4.43
N ASP A 142 -11.83 7.69 4.46
CA ASP A 142 -12.78 8.01 5.52
C ASP A 142 -12.32 7.46 6.89
N ALA A 143 -11.77 6.26 6.93
CA ALA A 143 -11.26 5.66 8.15
C ALA A 143 -10.03 6.41 8.68
N VAL A 144 -9.10 6.83 7.81
CA VAL A 144 -7.95 7.65 8.22
C VAL A 144 -8.39 9.02 8.72
N ALA A 145 -9.36 9.66 8.06
CA ALA A 145 -9.84 11.00 8.42
C ALA A 145 -10.42 11.07 9.83
N ARG A 146 -10.89 9.95 10.40
CA ARG A 146 -11.38 9.84 11.79
C ARG A 146 -10.26 9.77 12.83
N ILE A 147 -9.03 9.46 12.43
CA ILE A 147 -7.89 9.41 13.34
C ILE A 147 -7.47 10.85 13.67
N ALA A 148 -7.48 11.20 14.97
CA ALA A 148 -7.04 12.51 15.42
C ALA A 148 -5.58 12.75 15.03
N SER A 149 -5.30 13.92 14.43
CA SER A 149 -3.95 14.32 14.00
C SER A 149 -3.27 13.32 13.05
N TRP A 150 -4.02 12.57 12.24
CA TRP A 150 -3.49 11.53 11.34
C TRP A 150 -2.31 11.97 10.47
N ARG A 151 -2.28 13.23 10.01
CA ARG A 151 -1.17 13.80 9.23
C ARG A 151 0.16 13.85 9.97
N ARG A 152 0.15 13.83 11.30
CA ARG A 152 1.36 13.86 12.15
C ARG A 152 1.82 12.46 12.53
N ILE A 153 1.11 11.42 12.11
CA ILE A 153 1.41 10.03 12.46
C ILE A 153 1.84 9.31 11.17
N PRO A 154 3.05 8.70 11.12
CA PRO A 154 3.59 8.15 9.89
C PRO A 154 2.69 7.12 9.17
N ALA A 155 2.10 6.18 9.93
CA ALA A 155 1.28 5.11 9.33
C ALA A 155 -0.05 5.64 8.74
N PRO A 156 -0.88 6.41 9.47
CA PRO A 156 -2.06 7.05 8.90
C PRO A 156 -1.77 7.98 7.71
N LEU A 157 -0.68 8.76 7.75
CA LEU A 157 -0.29 9.60 6.62
C LEU A 157 0.03 8.75 5.37
N ALA A 158 0.77 7.65 5.53
CA ALA A 158 1.08 6.73 4.44
C ALA A 158 -0.19 6.08 3.85
N TRP A 159 -1.14 5.68 4.69
CA TRP A 159 -2.42 5.13 4.23
C TRP A 159 -3.25 6.14 3.45
N MET A 160 -3.31 7.40 3.92
CA MET A 160 -4.00 8.45 3.19
C MET A 160 -3.32 8.71 1.84
N ALA A 161 -1.99 8.78 1.80
CA ALA A 161 -1.23 8.99 0.58
C ALA A 161 -1.52 7.88 -0.45
N GLU A 162 -1.54 6.62 -0.01
CA GLU A 162 -1.89 5.48 -0.87
C GLU A 162 -3.35 5.54 -1.35
N ALA A 163 -4.30 5.78 -0.45
CA ALA A 163 -5.71 5.86 -0.80
C ALA A 163 -5.97 6.98 -1.84
N ARG A 164 -5.33 8.14 -1.66
CA ARG A 164 -5.42 9.26 -2.60
C ARG A 164 -4.75 8.95 -3.94
N TYR A 165 -3.59 8.29 -3.90
CA TYR A 165 -2.94 7.83 -5.12
C TYR A 165 -3.82 6.86 -5.91
N ARG A 166 -4.40 5.87 -5.25
CA ARG A 166 -5.26 4.89 -5.93
C ARG A 166 -6.57 5.48 -6.47
N ALA A 167 -7.00 6.63 -5.96
CA ALA A 167 -8.23 7.31 -6.39
C ALA A 167 -7.99 8.41 -7.45
N HIS A 168 -6.84 9.09 -7.40
CA HIS A 168 -6.56 10.31 -8.17
C HIS A 168 -5.14 10.36 -8.76
N ASP A 169 -4.47 9.21 -8.84
CA ASP A 169 -3.06 9.08 -9.22
C ASP A 169 -2.15 10.00 -8.41
N LEU A 170 -0.96 10.33 -8.94
CA LEU A 170 0.03 11.15 -8.23
C LEU A 170 -0.46 12.56 -7.91
N ASP A 171 -1.37 13.11 -8.71
CA ASP A 171 -1.88 14.47 -8.53
C ASP A 171 -2.53 14.66 -7.16
N GLY A 172 -3.22 13.63 -6.65
CA GLY A 172 -3.81 13.63 -5.32
C GLY A 172 -2.85 13.30 -4.18
N ALA A 173 -1.63 12.83 -4.48
CA ALA A 173 -0.72 12.23 -3.50
C ALA A 173 0.56 13.03 -3.25
N TRP A 174 1.01 13.88 -4.19
CA TRP A 174 2.30 14.59 -4.09
C TRP A 174 2.52 15.32 -2.76
N GLY A 175 1.54 16.11 -2.31
CA GLY A 175 1.65 16.83 -1.04
C GLY A 175 1.81 15.89 0.16
N LEU A 176 1.06 14.79 0.18
CA LEU A 176 1.12 13.78 1.25
C LEU A 176 2.41 12.96 1.21
N LEU A 177 2.92 12.65 0.02
CA LEU A 177 4.20 11.98 -0.17
C LEU A 177 5.36 12.86 0.31
N ALA A 178 5.31 14.17 0.08
CA ALA A 178 6.29 15.11 0.62
C ALA A 178 6.24 15.17 2.15
N GLU A 179 5.04 15.30 2.73
CA GLU A 179 4.85 15.25 4.19
C GLU A 179 5.39 13.94 4.78
N LEU A 180 5.15 12.81 4.12
CA LEU A 180 5.61 11.50 4.56
C LEU A 180 7.13 11.36 4.47
N ALA A 181 7.75 11.86 3.40
CA ALA A 181 9.20 11.85 3.25
C ALA A 181 9.90 12.61 4.40
N TRP A 182 9.32 13.72 4.86
CA TRP A 182 9.86 14.46 6.01
C TRP A 182 9.60 13.75 7.34
N LEU A 183 8.41 13.17 7.50
CA LEU A 183 7.98 12.57 8.76
C LEU A 183 8.58 11.18 9.00
N SER A 184 8.70 10.36 7.96
CA SER A 184 9.25 9.01 8.02
C SER A 184 9.79 8.60 6.65
N PRO A 185 11.07 8.89 6.36
CA PRO A 185 11.72 8.49 5.12
C PRO A 185 11.59 6.98 4.83
N ASP A 186 11.67 6.13 5.85
CA ASP A 186 11.48 4.68 5.72
C ASP A 186 10.09 4.29 5.18
N ARG A 187 9.02 4.91 5.69
CA ARG A 187 7.67 4.63 5.22
C ARG A 187 7.41 5.22 3.84
N PHE A 188 8.01 6.36 3.54
CA PHE A 188 8.01 6.90 2.18
C PHE A 188 8.68 5.92 1.20
N ASP A 189 9.83 5.36 1.56
CA ASP A 189 10.53 4.35 0.75
C ASP A 189 9.66 3.10 0.52
N GLN A 190 9.09 2.54 1.59
CA GLN A 190 8.20 1.38 1.51
C GLN A 190 6.96 1.66 0.65
N LEU A 191 6.33 2.82 0.83
CA LEU A 191 5.14 3.20 0.08
C LEU A 191 5.45 3.37 -1.41
N THR A 192 6.50 4.11 -1.77
CA THR A 192 6.86 4.34 -3.17
C THR A 192 7.17 3.03 -3.91
N LYS A 193 7.84 2.07 -3.25
CA LYS A 193 8.05 0.71 -3.77
C LYS A 193 6.73 -0.05 -3.96
N ARG A 194 5.76 0.08 -3.04
CA ARG A 194 4.45 -0.56 -3.15
C ARG A 194 3.56 0.04 -4.24
N LEU A 195 3.64 1.36 -4.45
CA LEU A 195 2.90 2.03 -5.51
C LEU A 195 3.43 1.61 -6.89
N ALA A 196 4.74 1.40 -7.02
CA ALA A 196 5.43 1.03 -8.26
C ALA A 196 5.05 1.94 -9.44
N ASP A 197 4.89 3.23 -9.15
CA ASP A 197 4.51 4.23 -10.15
C ASP A 197 5.71 4.54 -11.06
N PRO A 198 5.59 4.45 -12.40
CA PRO A 198 6.71 4.65 -13.31
C PRO A 198 7.38 6.03 -13.19
N LEU A 199 6.61 7.08 -12.88
CA LEU A 199 7.17 8.41 -12.69
C LEU A 199 7.96 8.50 -11.39
N LEU A 200 7.42 7.97 -10.29
CA LEU A 200 8.13 7.92 -9.01
C LEU A 200 9.40 7.09 -9.12
N GLU A 201 9.35 5.91 -9.75
CA GLU A 201 10.53 5.06 -9.93
C GLU A 201 11.63 5.76 -10.72
N ARG A 202 11.26 6.44 -11.81
CA ARG A 202 12.23 7.19 -12.63
C ARG A 202 12.85 8.34 -11.87
N LEU A 203 12.04 9.11 -11.13
CA LEU A 203 12.53 10.20 -10.29
C LEU A 203 13.41 9.68 -9.17
N ARG A 204 13.04 8.55 -8.54
CA ARG A 204 13.80 7.94 -7.47
C ARG A 204 15.18 7.47 -7.94
N LYS A 205 15.25 6.77 -9.06
CA LYS A 205 16.53 6.36 -9.66
C LYS A 205 17.44 7.54 -9.98
N ALA A 206 16.87 8.64 -10.48
CA ALA A 206 17.61 9.85 -10.77
C ALA A 206 18.06 10.59 -9.50
N PHE A 207 17.25 10.58 -8.44
CA PHE A 207 17.62 11.11 -7.12
C PHE A 207 18.81 10.33 -6.56
N ASP A 208 18.70 9.00 -6.47
CA ASP A 208 19.76 8.13 -5.91
C ASP A 208 21.09 8.27 -6.70
N ALA A 209 21.03 8.60 -7.99
CA ALA A 209 22.21 8.77 -8.84
C ALA A 209 22.85 10.18 -8.81
N SER A 210 22.11 11.21 -8.39
CA SER A 210 22.55 12.61 -8.53
C SER A 210 22.51 13.43 -7.26
N PHE A 211 21.80 12.97 -6.23
CA PHE A 211 21.76 13.64 -4.94
C PHE A 211 23.01 13.29 -4.14
N ASP A 212 23.72 14.32 -3.72
CA ASP A 212 24.91 14.22 -2.88
C ASP A 212 24.47 14.28 -1.41
N GLY A 213 24.26 13.09 -0.83
CA GLY A 213 23.78 12.88 0.53
C GLY A 213 24.58 11.81 1.27
N HIS A 214 24.04 11.31 2.38
CA HIS A 214 24.69 10.28 3.19
C HIS A 214 24.63 8.86 2.58
N GLY A 215 23.84 8.67 1.52
CA GLY A 215 23.63 7.39 0.86
C GLY A 215 22.70 6.45 1.64
N ASP A 216 21.93 6.98 2.59
CA ASP A 216 20.99 6.22 3.40
C ASP A 216 19.53 6.68 3.18
N VAL A 217 18.59 5.95 3.79
CA VAL A 217 17.15 6.21 3.64
C VAL A 217 16.73 7.61 4.10
N ARG A 218 17.49 8.27 4.99
CA ARG A 218 17.17 9.60 5.53
C ARG A 218 17.31 10.69 4.47
N ASP A 219 18.14 10.48 3.46
CA ASP A 219 18.28 11.40 2.34
C ASP A 219 16.95 11.59 1.60
N LEU A 220 16.03 10.62 1.68
CA LEU A 220 14.72 10.75 1.05
C LEU A 220 13.86 11.89 1.61
N ALA A 221 14.19 12.43 2.79
CA ALA A 221 13.57 13.67 3.26
C ALA A 221 13.78 14.84 2.27
N TRP A 222 14.90 14.84 1.52
CA TRP A 222 15.25 15.85 0.51
C TRP A 222 14.64 15.58 -0.86
N PHE A 223 14.11 14.37 -1.09
CA PHE A 223 13.52 13.97 -2.37
C PHE A 223 12.49 14.98 -2.89
N PRO A 224 11.52 15.48 -2.09
CA PRO A 224 10.53 16.45 -2.57
C PRO A 224 11.17 17.78 -3.05
N ALA A 225 12.21 18.25 -2.36
CA ALA A 225 12.93 19.46 -2.73
C ALA A 225 13.71 19.25 -4.04
N TRP A 226 14.44 18.14 -4.16
CA TRP A 226 15.15 17.78 -5.38
C TRP A 226 14.20 17.57 -6.57
N VAL A 227 13.01 16.99 -6.37
CA VAL A 227 12.02 16.85 -7.44
C VAL A 227 11.61 18.21 -8.03
N LEU A 228 11.60 19.29 -7.24
CA LEU A 228 11.30 20.63 -7.76
C LEU A 228 12.39 21.21 -8.65
N THR A 229 13.65 20.76 -8.50
CA THR A 229 14.73 21.18 -9.40
C THR A 229 14.59 20.50 -10.75
N GLU A 230 14.29 19.20 -10.76
CA GLU A 230 14.14 18.41 -11.99
C GLU A 230 12.78 18.59 -12.67
N LYS A 231 11.71 18.83 -11.91
CA LYS A 231 10.33 19.04 -12.40
C LYS A 231 9.65 20.23 -11.72
N PRO A 232 9.96 21.47 -12.13
CA PRO A 232 9.33 22.68 -11.59
C PRO A 232 7.79 22.75 -11.79
N SER A 233 7.25 22.03 -12.78
CA SER A 233 5.80 21.95 -13.03
C SER A 233 5.02 21.32 -11.88
N LEU A 234 5.67 20.51 -11.02
CA LEU A 234 5.04 19.91 -9.84
C LEU A 234 4.90 20.88 -8.67
N SER A 235 5.37 22.12 -8.79
CA SER A 235 5.31 23.15 -7.74
C SER A 235 3.91 23.35 -7.14
N ALA A 236 2.85 23.35 -7.96
CA ALA A 236 1.48 23.52 -7.46
C ALA A 236 1.01 22.32 -6.62
N LEU A 237 1.38 21.09 -7.01
CA LEU A 237 0.97 19.85 -6.35
C LEU A 237 1.75 19.63 -5.06
N LEU A 238 3.08 19.78 -5.12
CA LEU A 238 3.96 19.73 -3.95
C LEU A 238 3.68 20.89 -2.98
N GLY A 239 3.25 22.04 -3.48
CA GLY A 239 2.83 23.19 -2.67
C GLY A 239 1.64 22.91 -1.74
N GLN A 240 0.84 21.86 -2.02
CA GLN A 240 -0.28 21.44 -1.17
C GLN A 240 0.18 20.76 0.13
N ALA A 241 1.46 20.35 0.23
CA ALA A 241 2.01 19.79 1.45
C ALA A 241 1.81 20.77 2.63
N GLN A 242 1.42 20.27 3.78
CA GLN A 242 1.31 21.03 5.03
C GLN A 242 2.66 21.15 5.72
N ARG A 243 2.82 22.20 6.53
CA ARG A 243 4.02 22.36 7.37
C ARG A 243 3.92 21.41 8.56
N SER A 244 4.98 20.66 8.86
CA SER A 244 4.93 19.62 9.88
C SER A 244 6.05 19.73 10.91
N LEU A 245 7.29 19.56 10.50
CA LEU A 245 8.43 19.33 11.39
C LEU A 245 9.47 20.45 11.35
N HIS A 246 9.37 21.35 10.36
CA HIS A 246 10.34 22.41 10.12
C HIS A 246 11.77 21.88 9.97
N THR A 247 11.92 20.67 9.42
CA THR A 247 13.24 20.12 9.09
C THR A 247 13.93 20.94 8.00
N GLU A 248 15.25 20.82 7.90
CA GLU A 248 16.01 21.51 6.85
C GLU A 248 15.51 21.13 5.44
N ALA A 249 15.18 19.86 5.22
CA ALA A 249 14.64 19.38 3.96
C ALA A 249 13.25 19.96 3.63
N GLU A 250 12.37 20.10 4.62
CA GLU A 250 11.09 20.78 4.46
C GLU A 250 11.32 22.25 4.08
N GLN A 251 12.18 22.95 4.83
CA GLN A 251 12.49 24.36 4.60
C GLN A 251 13.07 24.59 3.20
N ALA A 252 14.00 23.73 2.76
CA ALA A 252 14.57 23.80 1.42
C ALA A 252 13.52 23.63 0.32
N MET A 253 12.56 22.71 0.47
CA MET A 253 11.44 22.59 -0.48
C MET A 253 10.59 23.88 -0.50
N ARG A 254 10.31 24.48 0.65
CA ARG A 254 9.53 25.73 0.72
C ARG A 254 10.27 26.89 0.05
N LEU A 255 11.56 27.03 0.31
CA LEU A 255 12.40 28.03 -0.35
C LEU A 255 12.39 27.85 -1.87
N LEU A 256 12.49 26.61 -2.36
CA LEU A 256 12.37 26.31 -3.79
C LEU A 256 10.99 26.70 -4.35
N LEU A 257 9.89 26.36 -3.67
CA LEU A 257 8.54 26.76 -4.12
C LEU A 257 8.39 28.28 -4.21
N GLU A 258 8.87 29.02 -3.22
CA GLU A 258 8.87 30.49 -3.22
C GLU A 258 9.70 31.04 -4.39
N LEU A 259 10.90 30.50 -4.59
CA LEU A 259 11.80 30.89 -5.66
C LEU A 259 11.14 30.66 -7.03
N LEU A 260 10.57 29.49 -7.27
CA LEU A 260 9.83 29.17 -8.51
C LEU A 260 8.65 30.11 -8.75
N GLY A 261 7.96 30.51 -7.67
CA GLY A 261 6.89 31.50 -7.71
C GLY A 261 7.39 32.89 -8.14
N LEU A 262 8.50 33.36 -7.55
CA LEU A 262 9.12 34.64 -7.86
C LEU A 262 9.66 34.70 -9.29
N GLU A 263 10.26 33.61 -9.79
CA GLU A 263 10.72 33.49 -11.18
C GLU A 263 9.55 33.65 -12.16
N ARG A 264 8.43 32.98 -11.90
CA ARG A 264 7.23 33.07 -12.73
C ARG A 264 6.63 34.48 -12.75
N GLN A 265 6.85 35.25 -11.69
CA GLN A 265 6.39 36.64 -11.54
C GLN A 265 7.39 37.68 -12.09
N GLY A 266 8.59 37.26 -12.55
CA GLY A 266 9.63 38.17 -13.03
C GLY A 266 10.30 39.03 -11.93
N ARG A 267 10.22 38.62 -10.65
CA ARG A 267 10.75 39.39 -9.50
C ARG A 267 12.23 39.12 -9.26
N HIS A 268 13.06 39.46 -10.24
CA HIS A 268 14.48 39.08 -10.28
C HIS A 268 15.32 39.51 -9.07
N TYR A 269 15.03 40.65 -8.44
CA TYR A 269 15.78 41.13 -7.28
C TYR A 269 15.64 40.20 -6.06
N GLU A 270 14.42 39.73 -5.80
CA GLU A 270 14.12 38.84 -4.67
C GLU A 270 14.60 37.41 -4.91
N VAL A 271 14.66 36.98 -6.19
CA VAL A 271 15.24 35.70 -6.57
C VAL A 271 16.71 35.61 -6.16
N VAL A 272 17.49 36.69 -6.24
CA VAL A 272 18.90 36.67 -5.82
C VAL A 272 19.05 36.41 -4.32
N ALA A 273 18.21 37.03 -3.49
CA ALA A 273 18.21 36.80 -2.05
C ALA A 273 17.83 35.34 -1.71
N GLN A 274 16.81 34.80 -2.38
CA GLN A 274 16.37 33.41 -2.15
C GLN A 274 17.35 32.37 -2.68
N ARG A 275 18.04 32.64 -3.80
CA ARG A 275 19.14 31.81 -4.30
C ARG A 275 20.29 31.73 -3.30
N LYS A 276 20.63 32.84 -2.66
CA LYS A 276 21.62 32.86 -1.58
C LYS A 276 21.16 32.00 -0.40
N ALA A 277 19.93 32.16 0.07
CA ALA A 277 19.38 31.35 1.17
C ALA A 277 19.41 29.85 0.86
N LEU A 278 19.04 29.44 -0.37
CA LEU A 278 19.10 28.05 -0.79
C LEU A 278 20.55 27.51 -0.83
N ARG A 279 21.49 28.30 -1.34
CA ARG A 279 22.92 27.93 -1.37
C ARG A 279 23.48 27.76 0.03
N ASP A 280 23.15 28.67 0.94
CA ASP A 280 23.64 28.66 2.31
C ASP A 280 23.01 27.49 3.11
N ALA A 281 21.78 27.06 2.75
CA ALA A 281 21.10 25.91 3.36
C ALA A 281 21.58 24.55 2.81
N HIS A 282 21.70 24.39 1.49
CA HIS A 282 22.13 23.12 0.89
C HIS A 282 22.85 23.33 -0.47
N PRO A 283 24.19 23.43 -0.48
CA PRO A 283 24.97 23.74 -1.68
C PRO A 283 24.72 22.80 -2.87
N SER A 284 24.61 21.49 -2.62
CA SER A 284 24.40 20.49 -3.68
C SER A 284 23.00 20.60 -4.31
N LEU A 285 22.00 21.03 -3.54
CA LEU A 285 20.63 21.24 -4.04
C LEU A 285 20.55 22.55 -4.84
N TYR A 286 21.26 23.58 -4.39
CA TYR A 286 21.43 24.81 -5.15
C TYR A 286 22.13 24.56 -6.50
N ALA A 287 23.20 23.74 -6.51
CA ALA A 287 23.89 23.37 -7.74
C ALA A 287 22.96 22.62 -8.73
N ALA A 288 22.17 21.66 -8.22
CA ALA A 288 21.17 20.96 -9.01
C ALA A 288 20.11 21.93 -9.60
N TYR A 289 19.60 22.84 -8.77
CA TYR A 289 18.67 23.88 -9.20
C TYR A 289 19.28 24.78 -10.30
N MET A 290 20.51 25.26 -10.14
CA MET A 290 21.21 26.11 -11.11
C MET A 290 21.49 25.41 -12.44
N ARG A 291 21.68 24.08 -12.45
CA ARG A 291 21.88 23.30 -13.69
C ARG A 291 20.65 23.29 -14.61
N THR A 292 19.47 23.53 -14.05
CA THR A 292 18.17 23.47 -14.75
C THR A 292 17.60 24.85 -15.11
N ARG A 293 18.40 25.92 -14.96
CA ARG A 293 18.03 27.32 -15.20
C ARG A 293 18.99 27.98 -16.18
#